data_AF-A0A0G0P427-F1
#
_entry.id   AF-A0A0G0P427-F1
#
_cell.length_a   1.000
_cell.length_b   1.000
_cell.length_c   1.000
_cell.angle_alpha   90.00
_cell.angle_beta   90.00
_cell.angle_gamma   90.00
#
_symmetry.space_group_name_H-M   'P 1'
#
loop_
_entity.id
_entity.type
_entity.pdbx_description
1 polymer ?
#
loop_
_entity_poly.entity_id
_entity_poly.type
_entity_poly.pdbx_seq_one_letter_code
_entity_poly.pdbx_strand_id
1 'polypeptide(L)'
;MLMFLASPVLVGAATVDPFGSPDLKAQTGSSLGLGNKDPRAIAATVINTMMGFLGIIAVVLILIGGFKWMTAAGNEEKISEAKKLLAAAAIGLVIILASWGIANFVLTSIMNSTGAETSV
;
A
#
# COMPACT_ATOMS: atom_id res chain seq x y z
N MET A 1 34.20 -29.05 24.81
CA MET A 1 35.16 -28.22 24.06
C MET A 1 34.97 -28.44 22.57
N LEU A 2 33.94 -27.81 21.96
CA LEU A 2 33.83 -27.50 20.52
C LEU A 2 32.39 -27.06 20.28
N MET A 3 32.22 -25.97 19.52
CA MET A 3 30.94 -25.44 19.00
C MET A 3 30.16 -24.50 19.94
N PHE A 4 30.56 -23.21 20.02
CA PHE A 4 29.60 -22.08 20.17
C PHE A 4 30.18 -20.63 20.11
N LEU A 5 31.49 -20.43 19.91
CA LEU A 5 32.12 -19.11 20.13
C LEU A 5 32.32 -18.22 18.88
N ALA A 6 31.58 -18.44 17.78
CA ALA A 6 31.78 -17.69 16.54
C ALA A 6 30.49 -17.13 15.92
N SER A 7 29.76 -16.32 16.67
CA SER A 7 28.92 -15.29 16.07
C SER A 7 29.02 -14.01 16.89
N PRO A 8 29.22 -12.84 16.26
CA PRO A 8 29.06 -11.59 16.96
C PRO A 8 27.57 -11.49 17.25
N VAL A 9 27.20 -11.65 18.53
CA VAL A 9 25.94 -11.08 18.99
C VAL A 9 26.04 -9.60 18.66
N LEU A 10 25.13 -9.18 17.79
CA LEU A 10 24.79 -7.80 17.53
C LEU A 10 24.50 -7.14 18.88
N VAL A 11 25.53 -6.56 19.50
CA VAL A 11 25.39 -5.66 20.65
C VAL A 11 24.74 -4.40 20.09
N GLY A 12 23.40 -4.40 20.08
CA GLY A 12 22.63 -3.18 19.93
C GLY A 12 22.98 -2.26 21.09
N ALA A 13 23.65 -1.15 20.79
CA ALA A 13 23.95 -0.12 21.76
C ALA A 13 22.64 0.55 22.20
N ALA A 14 22.15 0.18 23.38
CA ALA A 14 21.14 0.96 24.11
C ALA A 14 21.83 1.62 25.30
N THR A 15 22.33 2.84 25.12
CA THR A 15 22.64 3.74 26.23
C THR A 15 21.31 4.22 26.81
N VAL A 16 21.03 3.84 28.04
CA VAL A 16 19.83 4.18 28.80
C VAL A 16 19.99 5.56 29.43
N ASP A 17 19.28 6.56 28.88
CA ASP A 17 19.26 7.93 29.39
C ASP A 17 18.11 8.13 30.42
N PRO A 18 18.26 8.96 31.46
CA PRO A 18 17.27 9.14 32.54
C PRO A 18 15.93 9.79 32.15
N PHE A 19 15.77 10.20 30.88
CA PHE A 19 14.52 10.70 30.32
C PHE A 19 14.14 9.90 29.07
N GLY A 20 13.53 8.74 29.29
CA GLY A 20 12.89 7.95 28.24
C GLY A 20 13.85 6.97 27.57
N SER A 21 14.00 5.81 28.21
CA SER A 21 14.66 4.63 27.64
C SER A 21 14.10 4.28 26.25
N PRO A 22 14.95 4.05 25.23
CA PRO A 22 14.58 3.56 23.90
C PRO A 22 13.68 2.32 23.93
N ASP A 23 13.76 1.52 25.00
CA ASP A 23 13.01 0.29 25.23
C ASP A 23 11.50 0.51 25.41
N LEU A 24 11.07 1.66 25.92
CA LEU A 24 9.63 1.95 26.09
C LEU A 24 8.97 2.38 24.79
N LYS A 25 9.71 3.03 23.87
CA LYS A 25 9.22 3.31 22.51
C LYS A 25 9.16 2.02 21.67
N ALA A 26 10.09 1.10 21.89
CA ALA A 26 10.09 -0.22 21.26
C ALA A 26 8.92 -1.10 21.76
N GLN A 27 8.66 -1.13 23.07
CA GLN A 27 7.53 -1.91 23.62
C GLN A 27 6.16 -1.25 23.38
N THR A 28 6.03 0.07 23.51
CA THR A 28 4.74 0.77 23.29
C THR A 28 4.38 0.85 21.81
N GLY A 29 5.38 0.95 20.92
CA GLY A 29 5.19 0.83 19.47
C GLY A 29 4.81 -0.59 19.03
N SER A 30 5.20 -1.63 19.78
CA SER A 30 4.84 -3.02 19.46
C SER A 30 3.35 -3.33 19.77
N SER A 31 2.77 -2.68 20.79
CA SER A 31 1.35 -2.81 21.12
C SER A 31 0.42 -1.90 20.29
N LEU A 32 0.97 -0.87 19.63
CA LEU A 32 0.25 0.05 18.73
C LEU A 32 0.60 -0.13 17.23
N GLY A 33 1.43 -1.12 16.87
CA GLY A 33 1.83 -1.37 15.47
C GLY A 33 2.77 -0.31 14.85
N LEU A 34 3.45 0.46 15.68
CA LEU A 34 4.37 1.56 15.34
C LEU A 34 5.85 1.27 15.67
N GLY A 35 6.18 0.05 16.10
CA GLY A 35 7.56 -0.34 16.40
C GLY A 35 8.43 -0.29 15.13
N ASN A 36 9.23 0.76 14.98
CA ASN A 36 10.28 0.90 13.95
C ASN A 36 9.80 0.58 12.51
N LYS A 37 8.52 0.82 12.20
CA LYS A 37 8.04 0.79 10.82
C LYS A 37 8.21 2.18 10.26
N ASP A 38 9.13 2.31 9.29
CA ASP A 38 9.23 3.48 8.46
C ASP A 38 7.83 4.00 8.09
N PRO A 39 7.59 5.32 8.09
CA PRO A 39 6.31 5.89 7.64
C PRO A 39 5.86 5.32 6.29
N ARG A 40 6.83 4.93 5.46
CA ARG A 40 6.67 4.21 4.20
C ARG A 40 6.05 2.82 4.36
N ALA A 41 6.44 2.02 5.34
CA ALA A 41 5.88 0.69 5.58
C ALA A 41 4.43 0.76 6.09
N ILE A 42 4.13 1.78 6.89
CA ILE A 42 2.76 2.07 7.34
C ILE A 42 1.91 2.49 6.15
N ALA A 43 2.39 3.45 5.34
CA ALA A 43 1.72 3.87 4.12
C ALA A 43 1.50 2.71 3.15
N ALA A 44 2.51 1.87 2.92
CA ALA A 44 2.40 0.70 2.04
C ALA A 44 1.34 -0.30 2.53
N THR A 45 1.26 -0.54 3.84
CA THR A 45 0.26 -1.45 4.43
C THR A 45 -1.16 -0.89 4.26
N VAL A 46 -1.34 0.41 4.51
CA VAL A 46 -2.63 1.09 4.35
C VAL A 46 -3.05 1.11 2.88
N ILE A 47 -2.14 1.47 1.98
CA ILE A 47 -2.39 1.49 0.53
C ILE A 47 -2.76 0.10 0.04
N ASN A 48 -2.04 -0.95 0.43
CA ASN A 48 -2.34 -2.33 -0.02
C ASN A 48 -3.73 -2.81 0.46
N THR A 49 -4.09 -2.48 1.70
CA THR A 49 -5.41 -2.79 2.27
C THR A 49 -6.53 -2.05 1.52
N MET A 50 -6.34 -0.75 1.27
CA MET A 50 -7.30 0.07 0.56
C MET A 50 -7.44 -0.34 -0.91
N MET A 51 -6.34 -0.71 -1.58
CA MET A 51 -6.36 -1.14 -2.98
C MET A 51 -7.11 -2.45 -3.18
N GLY A 52 -6.99 -3.39 -2.23
CA GLY A 52 -7.78 -4.62 -2.23
C GLY A 52 -9.28 -4.33 -2.11
N PHE A 53 -9.67 -3.44 -1.19
CA PHE A 53 -11.07 -3.07 -0.98
C PHE A 53 -11.66 -2.33 -2.19
N LEU A 54 -10.92 -1.35 -2.74
CA LEU A 54 -11.30 -0.63 -3.96
C LEU A 54 -11.43 -1.57 -5.16
N GLY A 55 -10.52 -2.53 -5.31
CA GLY A 55 -10.57 -3.53 -6.38
C GLY A 55 -11.84 -4.36 -6.35
N ILE A 56 -12.26 -4.82 -5.16
CA ILE A 56 -13.51 -5.57 -4.99
C ILE A 56 -14.72 -4.71 -5.38
N ILE A 57 -14.77 -3.46 -4.93
CA ILE A 57 -15.86 -2.54 -5.28
C ILE A 57 -15.91 -2.31 -6.79
N ALA A 58 -14.77 -2.12 -7.44
CA ALA A 58 -14.69 -1.93 -8.89
C ALA A 58 -15.28 -3.13 -9.65
N VAL A 59 -14.95 -4.36 -9.24
CA VAL A 59 -15.51 -5.58 -9.83
C VAL A 59 -17.03 -5.64 -9.65
N VAL A 60 -17.55 -5.32 -8.46
CA VAL A 60 -18.99 -5.30 -8.19
C VAL A 60 -19.72 -4.28 -9.08
N LEU A 61 -19.15 -3.09 -9.25
CA LEU A 61 -19.72 -2.06 -10.13
C LEU A 61 -19.75 -2.50 -11.60
N ILE A 62 -18.69 -3.16 -12.07
CA ILE A 62 -18.62 -3.73 -13.42
C ILE A 62 -19.69 -4.82 -13.60
N LEU A 63 -19.89 -5.69 -12.61
CA LEU A 63 -20.93 -6.71 -12.66
C LEU A 63 -22.33 -6.09 -12.76
N ILE A 64 -22.65 -5.11 -11.90
CA ILE A 64 -23.97 -4.45 -11.93
C ILE A 64 -24.18 -3.72 -13.26
N GLY A 65 -23.16 -3.02 -13.76
CA GLY A 65 -23.22 -2.35 -15.07
C GLY A 65 -23.35 -3.32 -16.24
N GLY A 66 -22.62 -4.43 -16.19
CA GLY A 66 -22.67 -5.50 -17.19
C GLY A 66 -24.02 -6.20 -17.22
N PHE A 67 -24.58 -6.51 -16.04
CA PHE A 67 -25.93 -7.08 -15.94
C PHE A 67 -26.99 -6.13 -16.47
N LYS A 68 -26.90 -4.83 -16.15
CA LYS A 68 -27.82 -3.79 -16.68
C LYS A 68 -27.72 -3.66 -18.20
N TRP A 69 -26.53 -3.83 -18.77
CA TRP A 69 -26.32 -3.83 -20.22
C TRP A 69 -26.90 -5.08 -20.88
N MET A 70 -26.70 -6.27 -20.30
CA MET A 70 -27.27 -7.53 -20.81
C MET A 70 -28.80 -7.57 -20.72
N THR A 71 -29.39 -7.00 -19.67
CA THR A 71 -30.86 -6.98 -19.50
C THR A 71 -31.56 -5.86 -20.25
N ALA A 72 -30.82 -4.98 -20.95
CA ALA A 72 -31.40 -3.85 -21.67
C ALA A 72 -32.27 -4.26 -22.88
N ALA A 73 -32.18 -5.52 -23.34
CA ALA A 73 -33.12 -6.17 -24.29
C ALA A 73 -33.55 -5.32 -25.51
N GLY A 74 -32.65 -4.47 -26.03
CA GLY A 74 -32.91 -3.62 -27.21
C GLY A 74 -33.48 -2.23 -26.92
N ASN A 75 -33.74 -1.86 -25.66
CA ASN A 75 -34.06 -0.48 -25.31
C ASN A 75 -32.80 0.40 -25.35
N GLU A 76 -32.69 1.24 -26.38
CA GLU A 76 -31.54 2.14 -26.61
C GLU A 76 -31.21 3.03 -25.41
N GLU A 77 -32.24 3.46 -24.66
CA GLU A 77 -32.06 4.33 -23.50
C GLU A 77 -31.34 3.59 -22.35
N LYS A 78 -31.73 2.33 -22.11
CA LYS A 78 -31.09 1.45 -21.13
C LYS A 78 -29.68 1.05 -21.55
N ILE A 79 -29.45 0.84 -22.84
CA ILE A 79 -28.13 0.55 -23.40
C ILE A 79 -27.20 1.76 -23.22
N SER A 80 -27.68 2.96 -23.54
CA SER A 80 -26.91 4.21 -23.40
C SER A 80 -26.54 4.46 -21.94
N GLU A 81 -27.50 4.28 -21.02
CA GLU A 81 -27.27 4.42 -19.58
C GLU A 81 -26.26 3.40 -19.05
N ALA A 82 -26.38 2.12 -19.46
CA ALA A 82 -25.45 1.07 -19.06
C ALA A 82 -24.03 1.30 -19.62
N LYS A 83 -23.90 1.77 -20.87
CA LYS A 83 -22.62 2.15 -21.46
C LYS A 83 -21.95 3.31 -20.72
N LYS A 84 -22.71 4.33 -20.32
CA LYS A 84 -22.19 5.44 -19.50
C LYS A 84 -21.69 4.94 -18.15
N LEU A 85 -22.42 4.04 -17.51
CA LEU A 85 -22.03 3.45 -16.23
C LEU A 85 -20.75 2.59 -16.36
N LEU A 86 -20.67 1.76 -17.41
CA LEU A 86 -19.47 0.97 -17.70
C LEU A 86 -18.26 1.86 -18.05
N ALA A 87 -18.46 2.94 -18.80
CA ALA A 87 -17.41 3.90 -19.09
C ALA A 87 -16.91 4.60 -17.81
N ALA A 88 -17.81 5.01 -16.92
CA ALA A 88 -17.44 5.58 -15.62
C ALA A 88 -16.66 4.57 -14.74
N ALA A 89 -17.10 3.31 -14.72
CA ALA A 89 -16.40 2.24 -14.01
C ALA A 89 -15.00 1.97 -14.59
N ALA A 90 -14.86 1.96 -15.92
CA ALA A 90 -13.57 1.79 -16.60
C ALA A 90 -12.61 2.93 -16.28
N ILE A 91 -13.09 4.18 -16.31
CA ILE A 91 -12.28 5.36 -15.93
C ILE A 91 -11.84 5.26 -14.47
N GLY A 92 -12.73 4.84 -13.55
CA GLY A 92 -12.38 4.60 -12.15
C GLY A 92 -11.27 3.56 -12.00
N LEU A 93 -11.35 2.44 -12.74
CA LEU A 93 -10.32 1.40 -12.74
C LEU A 93 -8.95 1.96 -13.22
N VAL A 94 -8.96 2.75 -14.29
CA VAL A 94 -7.75 3.39 -14.82
C VAL A 94 -7.12 4.35 -13.80
N ILE A 95 -7.93 5.15 -13.10
CA ILE A 95 -7.44 6.08 -12.07
C ILE A 95 -6.77 5.32 -10.91
N ILE A 96 -7.34 4.20 -10.48
CA ILE A 96 -6.77 3.38 -9.39
C ILE A 96 -5.40 2.84 -9.80
N LEU A 97 -5.29 2.30 -11.01
CA LEU A 97 -4.03 1.79 -11.57
C LEU A 97 -2.99 2.90 -11.73
N ALA A 98 -3.41 4.07 -12.23
CA ALA A 98 -2.54 5.24 -12.38
C ALA A 98 -2.04 5.76 -11.04
N SER A 99 -2.92 5.83 -10.02
CA SER A 99 -2.56 6.27 -8.67
C SER A 99 -1.45 5.41 -8.07
N TRP A 100 -1.57 4.08 -8.19
CA TRP A 100 -0.53 3.16 -7.71
C TRP A 100 0.79 3.35 -8.47
N GLY A 101 0.74 3.51 -9.79
CA GLY A 101 1.93 3.76 -10.61
C GLY A 101 2.64 5.06 -10.24
N ILE A 102 1.89 6.14 -10.08
CA ILE A 102 2.42 7.47 -9.70
C ILE A 102 3.03 7.43 -8.29
N ALA A 103 2.35 6.78 -7.33
CA ALA A 103 2.86 6.65 -5.97
C ALA A 103 4.24 5.96 -5.96
N ASN A 104 4.37 4.83 -6.66
CA ASN A 104 5.66 4.12 -6.76
C ASN A 104 6.71 4.92 -7.53
N PHE A 105 6.31 5.65 -8.57
CA PHE A 105 7.20 6.51 -9.34
C PHE A 105 7.82 7.60 -8.46
N VAL A 106 6.99 8.38 -7.77
CA VAL A 106 7.46 9.44 -6.84
C VAL A 106 8.35 8.85 -5.75
N LEU A 107 7.94 7.71 -5.21
CA LEU A 107 8.67 7.03 -4.15
C LEU A 107 10.08 6.58 -4.58
N THR A 108 10.19 6.10 -5.83
CA THR A 108 11.45 5.70 -6.47
C THR A 108 12.28 6.92 -6.85
N SER A 109 11.66 7.98 -7.37
CA SER A 109 12.34 9.24 -7.70
C SER A 109 13.01 9.85 -6.48
N ILE A 110 12.34 9.85 -5.33
CA ILE A 110 12.91 10.35 -4.07
C ILE A 110 14.05 9.46 -3.59
N MET A 111 13.93 8.12 -3.70
CA MET A 111 15.02 7.20 -3.33
C MET A 111 16.25 7.40 -4.20
N ASN A 112 16.05 7.60 -5.51
CA ASN A 112 17.14 7.82 -6.46
C ASN A 112 17.78 9.21 -6.28
N SER A 113 17.01 10.24 -5.91
CA SER A 113 17.53 11.60 -5.72
C SER A 113 18.16 11.85 -4.35
N THR A 114 17.82 11.05 -3.32
CA THR A 114 18.41 11.18 -1.97
C THR A 114 19.78 10.49 -1.86
N GLY A 115 20.36 10.07 -2.97
CA GLY A 115 21.74 9.59 -2.98
C GLY A 115 21.97 8.42 -2.03
N ALA A 116 21.41 7.26 -2.37
CA ALA A 116 22.21 6.04 -2.20
C ALA A 116 23.39 6.13 -3.18
N GLU A 117 24.25 7.13 -2.96
CA GLU A 117 25.55 7.27 -3.57
C GLU A 117 26.27 6.03 -3.09
N THR A 118 26.35 5.05 -3.97
CA THR A 118 27.28 3.96 -3.86
C THR A 118 28.67 4.58 -3.77
N SER A 119 29.10 4.86 -2.54
CA SER A 119 30.49 4.86 -2.12
C SER A 119 31.00 3.43 -2.31
N VAL A 120 31.36 3.08 -3.54
CA VAL A 120 32.36 2.05 -3.85
C VAL A 120 33.33 2.59 -4.88
#